data_AF-A0A9D7BJU5-F1
#
_entry.id   AF-A0A9D7BJU5-F1
#
_cell.length_a   1.000
_cell.length_b   1.000
_cell.length_c   1.000
_cell.angle_alpha   90.00
_cell.angle_beta   90.00
_cell.angle_gamma   90.00
#
_symmetry.space_group_name_H-M   'P 1'
#
loop_
_entity.id
_entity.type
_entity.pdbx_description
1 polymer ?
#
loop_
_entity_poly.entity_id
_entity_poly.type
_entity_poly.pdbx_seq_one_letter_code
_entity_poly.pdbx_strand_id
1 'polypeptide(L)'
;MVKIISFILIIIIVFFTYPIMAQQTDKPKISGDSLYQSNIKKTRLYGVYIPKDIPEAMAELDKLSTQEAKDLLKKGDEATIGKKLRFGVGRWMEYNWNFQEGSRFSHHLREKGLWHMDDMVEYMIVLYQRHVKSLPLNEDILAEEFIKKRKILKKKELDHSTIDTIDDKK
;
A
#
# COMPACT_ATOMS: atom_id res chain seq x y z
N MET A 1 -1.67 -28.35 55.40
CA MET A 1 -2.36 -27.86 54.18
C MET A 1 -1.85 -26.52 53.63
N VAL A 2 -0.87 -25.84 54.24
CA VAL A 2 -0.34 -24.57 53.71
C VAL A 2 0.87 -24.77 52.76
N LYS A 3 1.58 -25.91 52.86
CA LYS A 3 2.78 -26.19 52.03
C LYS A 3 2.47 -26.69 50.60
N ILE A 4 1.27 -27.21 50.34
CA ILE A 4 0.88 -27.70 49.00
C ILE A 4 0.40 -26.55 48.11
N ILE A 5 -0.24 -25.52 48.69
CA ILE A 5 -0.71 -24.33 47.97
C ILE A 5 0.46 -23.47 47.47
N SER A 6 1.59 -23.47 48.22
CA SER A 6 2.79 -22.74 47.83
C SER A 6 3.54 -23.38 46.65
N PHE A 7 3.34 -24.68 46.40
CA PHE A 7 3.99 -25.38 45.28
C PHE A 7 3.24 -25.21 43.94
N ILE A 8 1.90 -25.06 44.00
CA ILE A 8 1.06 -24.75 42.83
C ILE A 8 1.32 -23.34 42.28
N LEU A 9 1.68 -22.38 43.15
CA LEU A 9 1.92 -20.99 42.72
C LEU A 9 3.26 -20.80 41.99
N ILE A 10 4.22 -21.70 42.19
CA ILE A 10 5.55 -21.63 41.57
C ILE A 10 5.53 -22.25 40.16
N ILE A 11 4.61 -23.18 39.87
CA ILE A 11 4.49 -23.83 38.55
C ILE A 11 3.82 -22.91 37.51
N ILE A 12 3.00 -21.94 37.93
CA ILE A 12 2.38 -20.95 37.03
C ILE A 12 3.37 -19.87 36.57
N ILE A 13 4.44 -19.61 37.31
CA ILE A 13 5.42 -18.55 36.99
C ILE A 13 6.42 -19.01 35.92
N VAL A 14 6.61 -20.33 35.74
CA VAL A 14 7.57 -20.88 34.77
C VAL A 14 7.01 -20.96 33.34
N PHE A 15 5.69 -20.80 33.15
CA PHE A 15 5.08 -20.81 31.81
C PHE A 15 5.03 -19.43 31.11
N PHE A 16 5.43 -18.35 31.78
CA PHE A 16 5.42 -16.99 31.20
C PHE A 16 6.79 -16.46 30.76
N THR A 17 7.85 -17.28 30.85
CA THR A 17 9.20 -16.88 30.41
C THR A 17 9.66 -17.66 29.17
N TYR A 18 8.75 -18.00 28.26
CA TYR A 18 9.17 -18.23 26.89
C TYR A 18 9.56 -16.88 26.31
N PRO A 19 10.85 -16.60 26.01
CA PRO A 19 11.16 -15.50 25.15
C PRO A 19 10.45 -15.79 23.83
N ILE A 20 9.52 -14.92 23.46
CA ILE A 20 9.08 -14.80 22.09
C ILE A 20 10.38 -14.54 21.32
N MET A 21 10.96 -15.57 20.71
CA MET A 21 11.91 -15.36 19.62
C MET A 21 11.08 -14.73 18.52
N ALA A 22 10.98 -13.40 18.57
CA ALA A 22 10.69 -12.62 17.40
C ALA A 22 11.72 -13.07 16.37
N GLN A 23 11.27 -13.68 15.28
CA GLN A 23 12.13 -13.86 14.11
C GLN A 23 12.56 -12.45 13.68
N GLN A 24 13.75 -12.03 14.12
CA GLN A 24 14.51 -11.02 13.40
C GLN A 24 14.89 -11.67 12.07
N THR A 25 14.00 -11.55 11.08
CA THR A 25 14.49 -11.50 9.70
C THR A 25 15.28 -10.21 9.63
N ASP A 26 16.57 -10.26 9.95
CA ASP A 26 17.50 -9.18 9.66
C ASP A 26 17.54 -9.04 8.14
N LYS A 27 16.55 -8.33 7.59
CA LYS A 27 16.64 -7.83 6.23
C LYS A 27 17.91 -6.98 6.24
N PRO A 28 18.92 -7.30 5.42
CA PRO A 28 20.13 -6.50 5.38
C PRO A 28 19.72 -5.04 5.23
N LYS A 29 20.35 -4.15 6.01
CA LYS A 29 20.09 -2.70 6.01
C LYS A 29 20.66 -2.11 4.72
N ILE A 30 20.00 -2.44 3.62
CA ILE A 30 20.29 -1.97 2.28
C ILE A 30 19.87 -0.48 2.24
N SER A 31 20.73 0.41 1.73
CA SER A 31 20.34 1.82 1.55
C SER A 31 19.09 1.88 0.67
N GLY A 32 18.17 2.82 0.92
CA GLY A 32 16.91 2.91 0.16
C GLY A 32 17.11 2.85 -1.35
N ASP A 33 18.17 3.50 -1.84
CA ASP A 33 18.57 3.45 -3.25
C ASP A 33 19.03 2.06 -3.70
N SER A 34 19.84 1.33 -2.92
CA SER A 34 20.29 -0.01 -3.32
C SER A 34 19.19 -1.07 -3.23
N LEU A 35 18.22 -0.92 -2.31
CA LEU A 35 17.07 -1.82 -2.19
C LEU A 35 16.11 -1.60 -3.35
N TYR A 36 15.81 -0.34 -3.63
CA TYR A 36 15.02 0.06 -4.78
C TYR A 36 15.60 -0.50 -6.09
N GLN A 37 16.88 -0.24 -6.35
CA GLN A 37 17.58 -0.69 -7.56
C GLN A 37 17.61 -2.22 -7.69
N SER A 38 17.62 -2.95 -6.58
CA SER A 38 17.46 -4.40 -6.57
C SER A 38 16.03 -4.82 -6.92
N ASN A 39 15.03 -4.18 -6.33
CA ASN A 39 13.63 -4.57 -6.46
C ASN A 39 13.04 -4.28 -7.85
N ILE A 40 13.46 -3.20 -8.52
CA ILE A 40 12.99 -2.89 -9.88
C ILE A 40 13.43 -3.92 -10.94
N LYS A 41 14.42 -4.77 -10.61
CA LYS A 41 14.90 -5.84 -11.49
C LYS A 41 14.20 -7.18 -11.24
N LYS A 42 13.44 -7.30 -10.15
CA LYS A 42 12.80 -8.56 -9.75
C LYS A 42 11.42 -8.70 -10.37
N THR A 43 11.12 -9.89 -10.86
CA THR A 43 9.78 -10.25 -11.36
C THR A 43 8.83 -10.66 -10.24
N ARG A 44 9.38 -11.03 -9.07
CA ARG A 44 8.64 -11.42 -7.87
C ARG A 44 9.23 -10.78 -6.62
N LEU A 45 8.35 -10.38 -5.69
CA LEU A 45 8.70 -9.97 -4.33
C LEU A 45 7.77 -10.69 -3.36
N TYR A 46 8.29 -11.17 -2.23
CA TYR A 46 7.47 -11.83 -1.18
C TYR A 46 6.62 -13.00 -1.71
N GLY A 47 7.10 -13.72 -2.73
CA GLY A 47 6.35 -14.79 -3.39
C GLY A 47 5.28 -14.32 -4.37
N VAL A 48 5.01 -13.01 -4.48
CA VAL A 48 4.00 -12.42 -5.36
C VAL A 48 4.62 -11.94 -6.66
N TYR A 49 3.90 -12.12 -7.77
CA TYR A 49 4.28 -11.57 -9.07
C TYR A 49 4.10 -10.05 -9.08
N ILE A 50 5.11 -9.34 -9.57
CA ILE A 50 5.07 -7.88 -9.70
C ILE A 50 4.73 -7.56 -11.14
N PRO A 51 3.67 -6.84 -11.48
CA PRO A 51 3.39 -6.45 -12.87
C PRO A 51 4.51 -5.59 -13.48
N LYS A 52 4.79 -5.69 -14.78
CA LYS A 52 5.74 -4.75 -15.42
C LYS A 52 5.08 -3.44 -15.88
N ASP A 53 3.77 -3.48 -16.12
CA ASP A 53 2.96 -2.40 -16.71
C ASP A 53 1.48 -2.50 -16.27
N ILE A 54 0.65 -1.54 -16.69
CA ILE A 54 -0.78 -1.49 -16.38
C ILE A 54 -1.55 -2.72 -16.90
N PRO A 55 -1.37 -3.18 -18.15
CA PRO A 55 -2.06 -4.39 -18.64
C PRO A 55 -1.77 -5.63 -17.80
N GLU A 56 -0.52 -5.88 -17.42
CA GLU A 56 -0.20 -7.00 -16.51
C GLU A 56 -0.84 -6.81 -15.13
N ALA A 57 -0.92 -5.58 -14.63
CA ALA A 57 -1.55 -5.30 -13.34
C ALA A 57 -3.06 -5.58 -13.37
N MET A 58 -3.75 -5.24 -14.47
CA MET A 58 -5.15 -5.59 -14.66
C MET A 58 -5.35 -7.11 -14.69
N ALA A 59 -4.48 -7.83 -15.43
CA ALA A 59 -4.54 -9.28 -15.52
C ALA A 59 -4.32 -9.97 -14.16
N GLU A 60 -3.40 -9.45 -13.32
CA GLU A 60 -3.21 -9.96 -11.96
C GLU A 60 -4.42 -9.69 -11.07
N LEU A 61 -5.00 -8.49 -11.13
CA LEU A 61 -6.20 -8.16 -10.37
C LEU A 61 -7.41 -9.01 -10.80
N ASP A 62 -7.54 -9.30 -12.09
CA ASP A 62 -8.58 -10.20 -12.60
C ASP A 62 -8.49 -11.61 -12.02
N LYS A 63 -7.26 -12.13 -11.88
CA LYS A 63 -7.01 -13.45 -11.26
C LYS A 63 -7.36 -13.47 -9.77
N LEU A 64 -7.12 -12.35 -9.08
CA LEU A 64 -7.33 -12.21 -7.64
C LEU A 64 -8.78 -11.86 -7.28
N SER A 65 -9.56 -11.35 -8.23
CA SER A 65 -10.91 -10.85 -7.98
C SER A 65 -11.98 -11.89 -8.31
N THR A 66 -12.88 -12.14 -7.35
CA THR A 66 -14.10 -12.92 -7.61
C THR A 66 -15.04 -12.17 -8.55
N GLN A 67 -15.96 -12.89 -9.19
CA GLN A 67 -16.98 -12.25 -10.03
C GLN A 67 -17.84 -11.28 -9.23
N GLU A 68 -18.21 -11.64 -8.00
CA GLU A 68 -18.97 -10.78 -7.08
C GLU A 68 -18.22 -9.46 -6.78
N ALA A 69 -16.91 -9.53 -6.49
CA ALA A 69 -16.10 -8.33 -6.27
C ALA A 69 -16.06 -7.43 -7.51
N LYS A 70 -15.95 -8.02 -8.70
CA LYS A 70 -16.01 -7.28 -9.97
C LYS A 70 -17.37 -6.63 -10.19
N ASP A 71 -18.47 -7.30 -9.85
CA ASP A 71 -19.81 -6.73 -9.98
C ASP A 71 -20.06 -5.59 -8.97
N LEU A 72 -19.50 -5.67 -7.77
CA LEU A 72 -19.49 -4.56 -6.81
C LEU A 72 -18.70 -3.36 -7.34
N LEU A 73 -17.53 -3.59 -7.96
CA LEU A 73 -16.75 -2.54 -8.61
C LEU A 73 -17.55 -1.84 -9.72
N LYS A 74 -18.29 -2.59 -10.55
CA LYS A 74 -19.16 -2.00 -11.60
C LYS A 74 -20.24 -1.08 -11.03
N LYS A 75 -20.78 -1.39 -9.87
CA LYS A 75 -21.82 -0.57 -9.22
C LYS A 75 -21.26 0.65 -8.48
N GLY A 76 -19.97 0.64 -8.16
CA GLY A 76 -19.31 1.71 -7.44
C GLY A 76 -19.26 3.01 -8.24
N ASP A 77 -19.33 4.12 -7.51
CA ASP A 77 -19.05 5.46 -8.02
C ASP A 77 -17.53 5.70 -8.10
N GLU A 78 -17.05 6.15 -9.26
CA GLU A 78 -15.63 6.32 -9.56
C GLU A 78 -14.96 7.36 -8.64
N ALA A 79 -15.69 8.44 -8.30
CA ALA A 79 -15.16 9.50 -7.45
C ALA A 79 -14.87 9.05 -6.01
N THR A 80 -15.53 7.98 -5.55
CA THR A 80 -15.43 7.49 -4.17
C THR A 80 -14.78 6.12 -4.02
N ILE A 81 -14.74 5.30 -5.08
CA ILE A 81 -14.31 3.90 -4.99
C ILE A 81 -12.85 3.75 -4.54
N GLY A 82 -11.96 4.61 -5.03
CA GLY A 82 -10.53 4.59 -4.66
C GLY A 82 -10.33 4.73 -3.16
N LYS A 83 -11.05 5.66 -2.53
CA LYS A 83 -10.99 5.87 -1.08
C LYS A 83 -11.62 4.72 -0.30
N LYS A 84 -12.76 4.20 -0.78
CA LYS A 84 -13.51 3.11 -0.12
C LYS A 84 -12.71 1.81 -0.08
N LEU A 85 -11.99 1.49 -1.16
CA LEU A 85 -11.26 0.22 -1.29
C LEU A 85 -9.78 0.29 -0.89
N ARG A 86 -9.32 1.48 -0.45
CA ARG A 86 -7.95 1.70 0.03
C ARG A 86 -7.52 0.68 1.08
N PHE A 87 -8.35 0.38 2.06
CA PHE A 87 -7.97 -0.50 3.19
C PHE A 87 -8.06 -2.00 2.90
N GLY A 88 -8.73 -2.40 1.80
CA GLY A 88 -8.80 -3.79 1.36
C GLY A 88 -7.77 -4.07 0.28
N VAL A 89 -8.23 -4.17 -0.97
CA VAL A 89 -7.35 -4.41 -2.13
C VAL A 89 -6.25 -3.36 -2.28
N GLY A 90 -6.49 -2.11 -1.84
CA GLY A 90 -5.47 -1.06 -1.86
C GLY A 90 -4.25 -1.39 -0.99
N ARG A 91 -4.47 -1.79 0.28
CA ARG A 91 -3.42 -2.26 1.19
C ARG A 91 -2.72 -3.49 0.65
N TRP A 92 -3.47 -4.41 0.05
CA TRP A 92 -2.90 -5.58 -0.58
C TRP A 92 -1.94 -5.19 -1.71
N MET A 93 -2.31 -4.26 -2.61
CA MET A 93 -1.43 -3.78 -3.68
C MET A 93 -0.21 -3.04 -3.12
N GLU A 94 -0.41 -2.12 -2.16
CA GLU A 94 0.66 -1.35 -1.54
C GLU A 94 1.77 -2.26 -0.98
N TYR A 95 1.37 -3.31 -0.25
CA TYR A 95 2.29 -4.26 0.37
C TYR A 95 2.89 -5.23 -0.65
N ASN A 96 2.05 -5.93 -1.42
CA ASN A 96 2.51 -7.03 -2.27
C ASN A 96 3.23 -6.54 -3.53
N TRP A 97 2.86 -5.36 -4.05
CA TRP A 97 3.58 -4.70 -5.14
C TRP A 97 4.61 -3.69 -4.65
N ASN A 98 4.85 -3.63 -3.33
CA ASN A 98 5.91 -2.88 -2.66
C ASN A 98 6.02 -1.42 -3.14
N PHE A 99 4.97 -0.64 -2.92
CA PHE A 99 4.91 0.75 -3.37
C PHE A 99 5.87 1.68 -2.60
N GLN A 100 6.22 1.32 -1.37
CA GLN A 100 7.14 2.08 -0.51
C GLN A 100 8.60 1.90 -0.97
N GLU A 101 9.16 0.71 -0.77
CA GLU A 101 10.57 0.40 -1.05
C GLU A 101 10.84 0.15 -2.54
N GLY A 102 9.79 0.16 -3.36
CA GLY A 102 9.86 0.04 -4.80
C GLY A 102 9.78 -1.39 -5.32
N SER A 103 9.32 -1.47 -6.55
CA SER A 103 9.22 -2.67 -7.38
C SER A 103 9.24 -2.23 -8.84
N ARG A 104 9.36 -3.16 -9.79
CA ARG A 104 9.26 -2.78 -11.20
C ARG A 104 7.91 -2.11 -11.52
N PHE A 105 6.84 -2.49 -10.82
CA PHE A 105 5.53 -1.88 -11.03
C PHE A 105 5.43 -0.48 -10.44
N SER A 106 5.84 -0.30 -9.18
CA SER A 106 5.80 1.05 -8.59
C SER A 106 6.79 1.99 -9.26
N HIS A 107 7.89 1.48 -9.83
CA HIS A 107 8.75 2.26 -10.71
C HIS A 107 8.01 2.75 -11.97
N HIS A 108 7.27 1.88 -12.65
CA HIS A 108 6.44 2.25 -13.80
C HIS A 108 5.42 3.34 -13.44
N LEU A 109 4.79 3.26 -12.26
CA LEU A 109 3.88 4.33 -11.79
C LEU A 109 4.62 5.65 -11.50
N ARG A 110 5.85 5.59 -10.97
CA ARG A 110 6.69 6.78 -10.74
C ARG A 110 7.11 7.44 -12.05
N GLU A 111 7.38 6.67 -13.10
CA GLU A 111 7.66 7.20 -14.44
C GLU A 111 6.47 7.97 -15.02
N LYS A 112 5.24 7.58 -14.66
CA LYS A 112 4.01 8.35 -14.94
C LYS A 112 3.81 9.56 -14.02
N GLY A 113 4.73 9.85 -13.10
CA GLY A 113 4.67 10.98 -12.17
C GLY A 113 3.87 10.74 -10.89
N LEU A 114 3.43 9.50 -10.64
CA LEU A 114 2.76 9.11 -9.40
C LEU A 114 3.80 8.70 -8.37
N TRP A 115 4.16 9.58 -7.44
CA TRP A 115 5.19 9.31 -6.42
C TRP A 115 4.63 8.91 -5.06
N HIS A 116 3.42 9.39 -4.73
CA HIS A 116 2.81 9.12 -3.45
C HIS A 116 2.08 7.78 -3.48
N MET A 117 2.37 6.90 -2.51
CA MET A 117 1.78 5.55 -2.45
C MET A 117 0.25 5.59 -2.44
N ASP A 118 -0.32 6.53 -1.68
CA ASP A 118 -1.77 6.69 -1.64
C ASP A 118 -2.40 7.03 -2.99
N ASP A 119 -1.70 7.80 -3.82
CA ASP A 119 -2.16 8.16 -5.15
C ASP A 119 -2.02 6.95 -6.09
N MET A 120 -0.92 6.19 -6.01
CA MET A 120 -0.75 4.94 -6.76
C MET A 120 -1.89 3.95 -6.47
N VAL A 121 -2.24 3.79 -5.19
CA VAL A 121 -3.32 2.90 -4.76
C VAL A 121 -4.67 3.34 -5.32
N GLU A 122 -5.05 4.62 -5.11
CA GLU A 122 -6.32 5.14 -5.61
C GLU A 122 -6.40 5.09 -7.14
N TYR A 123 -5.31 5.45 -7.82
CA TYR A 123 -5.17 5.37 -9.27
C TYR A 123 -5.43 3.96 -9.80
N MET A 124 -4.79 2.95 -9.20
CA MET A 124 -4.96 1.56 -9.62
C MET A 124 -6.37 1.03 -9.35
N ILE A 125 -7.01 1.43 -8.26
CA ILE A 125 -8.39 1.04 -7.97
C ILE A 125 -9.34 1.64 -9.02
N VAL A 126 -9.16 2.91 -9.38
CA VAL A 126 -9.99 3.57 -10.40
C VAL A 126 -9.77 2.94 -11.78
N LEU A 127 -8.51 2.71 -12.17
CA LEU A 127 -8.20 2.02 -13.42
C LEU A 127 -8.82 0.63 -13.48
N TYR A 128 -8.72 -0.15 -12.40
CA TYR A 128 -9.29 -1.48 -12.37
C TYR A 128 -10.82 -1.44 -12.44
N GLN A 129 -11.46 -0.45 -11.81
CA GLN A 129 -12.89 -0.24 -11.99
C GLN A 129 -13.25 0.04 -13.46
N ARG A 130 -12.51 0.91 -14.14
CA ARG A 130 -12.72 1.21 -15.57
C ARG A 130 -12.53 -0.04 -16.43
N HIS A 131 -11.47 -0.81 -16.17
CA HIS A 131 -11.21 -2.10 -16.83
C HIS A 131 -12.39 -3.07 -16.69
N VAL A 132 -12.88 -3.28 -15.46
CA VAL A 132 -14.01 -4.17 -15.18
C VAL A 132 -15.33 -3.67 -15.80
N LYS A 133 -15.50 -2.35 -15.95
CA LYS A 133 -16.63 -1.72 -16.66
C LYS A 133 -16.43 -1.66 -18.18
N SER A 134 -15.30 -2.12 -18.71
CA SER A 134 -14.91 -1.99 -20.11
C SER A 134 -14.94 -0.53 -20.61
N LEU A 135 -14.57 0.41 -19.74
CA LEU A 135 -14.43 1.83 -20.07
C LEU A 135 -13.00 2.13 -20.53
N PRO A 136 -12.79 3.19 -21.34
CA PRO A 136 -11.46 3.67 -21.66
C PRO A 136 -10.66 3.97 -20.39
N LEU A 137 -9.46 3.42 -20.28
CA LEU A 137 -8.62 3.58 -19.09
C LEU A 137 -8.17 5.04 -18.92
N ASN A 138 -7.86 5.72 -20.03
CA ASN A 138 -7.36 7.09 -20.05
C ASN A 138 -6.21 7.30 -19.03
N GLU A 139 -5.24 6.38 -19.04
CA GLU A 139 -4.20 6.23 -18.02
C GLU A 139 -3.47 7.54 -17.70
N ASP A 140 -3.08 8.28 -18.74
CA ASP A 140 -2.27 9.50 -18.59
C ASP A 140 -3.11 10.67 -18.09
N ILE A 141 -4.35 10.82 -18.59
CA ILE A 141 -5.30 11.82 -18.11
C ILE A 141 -5.59 11.59 -16.63
N LEU A 142 -5.85 10.34 -16.24
CA LEU A 142 -6.12 10.00 -14.86
C LEU A 142 -4.88 10.25 -13.98
N ALA A 143 -3.67 9.91 -14.44
CA ALA A 143 -2.44 10.18 -13.71
C ALA A 143 -2.24 11.69 -13.48
N GLU A 144 -2.51 12.52 -14.50
CA GLU A 144 -2.47 13.98 -14.37
C GLU A 144 -3.43 14.52 -13.32
N GLU A 145 -4.64 13.97 -13.21
CA GLU A 145 -5.62 14.37 -12.20
C GLU A 145 -5.08 14.14 -10.79
N PHE A 146 -4.48 12.98 -10.54
CA PHE A 146 -3.84 12.67 -9.25
C PHE A 146 -2.64 13.59 -8.97
N ILE A 147 -1.80 13.86 -9.97
CA ILE A 147 -0.66 14.77 -9.84
C ILE A 147 -1.13 16.19 -9.49
N LYS A 148 -2.18 16.70 -10.16
CA LYS A 148 -2.77 18.01 -9.89
C LYS A 148 -3.36 18.06 -8.48
N LYS A 149 -4.12 17.04 -8.09
CA LYS A 149 -4.69 16.89 -6.73
C LYS A 149 -3.59 16.93 -5.66
N ARG A 150 -2.48 16.21 -5.87
CA ARG A 150 -1.34 16.17 -4.93
C ARG A 150 -0.65 17.53 -4.80
N LYS A 151 -0.46 18.25 -5.91
CA LYS A 151 0.12 19.62 -5.88
C LYS A 151 -0.76 20.58 -5.06
N ILE A 152 -2.07 20.52 -5.23
CA ILE A 152 -3.03 21.34 -4.48
C ILE A 152 -2.99 21.00 -3.00
N LEU A 153 -2.97 19.70 -2.64
CA LEU A 153 -2.90 19.25 -1.25
C LEU A 153 -1.62 19.75 -0.57
N LYS A 154 -0.46 19.59 -1.22
CA LYS A 154 0.82 20.07 -0.71
C LYS A 154 0.82 21.58 -0.46
N LYS A 155 0.21 22.38 -1.35
CA LYS A 155 0.09 23.83 -1.15
C LYS A 155 -0.73 24.16 0.09
N LYS A 156 -1.87 23.49 0.29
CA LYS A 156 -2.72 23.69 1.48
C LYS A 156 -2.01 23.33 2.78
N GLU A 157 -1.22 22.27 2.79
CA GLU A 157 -0.40 21.86 3.95
C GLU A 157 0.65 22.93 4.31
N LEU A 158 1.31 23.51 3.30
CA LEU A 158 2.28 24.60 3.49
C LEU A 158 1.62 25.88 4.01
N ASP A 159 0.46 26.23 3.46
CA ASP A 159 -0.30 27.42 3.88
C ASP A 159 -0.75 27.28 5.34
N HIS A 160 -1.25 26.10 5.75
CA HIS A 160 -1.64 25.83 7.14
C HIS A 160 -0.46 25.88 8.10
N SER A 161 0.65 25.22 7.75
CA SER A 161 1.87 25.22 8.58
C SER A 161 2.43 26.62 8.80
N THR A 162 2.25 27.52 7.83
CA THR A 162 2.72 28.91 7.96
C THR A 162 1.87 29.67 8.98
N ILE A 163 0.56 29.43 9.03
CA ILE A 163 -0.36 30.07 9.98
C ILE A 163 -0.03 29.65 11.42
N ASP A 164 0.15 28.34 11.68
CA ASP A 164 0.46 27.82 13.02
C ASP A 164 1.76 28.44 13.58
N THR A 165 2.80 28.60 12.75
CA THR A 165 4.08 29.21 13.18
C THR A 165 4.02 30.71 13.46
N ILE A 166 2.99 31.42 12.96
CA ILE A 166 2.79 32.85 13.22
C ILE A 166 2.03 33.03 14.54
N ASP A 167 1.06 32.16 14.83
CA ASP A 167 0.29 32.20 16.08
C ASP A 167 1.12 31.78 17.30
N ASP A 168 2.06 30.84 17.16
CA ASP A 168 3.00 30.45 18.24
C ASP A 168 4.04 31.53 18.59
N LYS A 169 4.13 32.63 17.83
CA LYS A 169 5.10 33.73 18.05
C LYS A 169 4.49 35.00 18.66
N LYS A 170 3.21 34.98 19.06
CA LYS A 170 2.52 36.07 19.76
C LYS A 170 2.32 35.76 21.23
#